data_AF-A0A2R4C842-F1
#
_entry.id   AF-A0A2R4C842-F1
#
_cell.length_a   1.000
_cell.length_b   1.000
_cell.length_c   1.000
_cell.angle_alpha   90.00
_cell.angle_beta   90.00
_cell.angle_gamma   90.00
#
_symmetry.space_group_name_H-M   'P 1'
#
loop_
_entity.id
_entity.type
_entity.pdbx_description
1 polymer ?
#
loop_
_entity_poly.entity_id
_entity_poly.type
_entity_poly.pdbx_seq_one_letter_code
_entity_poly.pdbx_strand_id
1 'polypeptide(L)'
;MKNVLLFAAALPAALFACGAHAQLRAMSDDDLAQTRGQGLIAVSNSRLGEFDFTRIALDADVTLSANLRNLRLGDYRYAAREGLGADIDMPLLQFGRSDGTAAQRTVQIANPYFEFVYRATGDAATPREVIGMRVGFDAISGDVGLRINSLSGSMRVTGSAADGSALVLDSRTDPLGGKRWDGACTAPCLSLAQLGGVRAGDATGPSRDFWVSLLKTGVQFAAPSGTTQLPDVAQAGVWLNWRDKLAAISTNGTAPPNLAPNLPPAAALTLGGKH
;
A
#
# COMPACT_ATOMS: atom_id res chain seq x y z
N MET A 1 -8.33 70.85 -42.43
CA MET A 1 -7.01 71.52 -42.31
C MET A 1 -6.18 70.62 -41.38
N LYS A 2 -5.14 69.89 -41.82
CA LYS A 2 -3.81 70.33 -42.28
C LYS A 2 -3.01 71.10 -41.22
N ASN A 3 -1.97 70.41 -40.70
CA ASN A 3 -0.69 70.81 -40.08
C ASN A 3 -0.38 69.77 -38.97
N VAL A 4 0.55 68.81 -39.06
CA VAL A 4 1.88 68.64 -39.71
C VAL A 4 3.03 69.36 -38.98
N LEU A 5 4.11 68.59 -38.71
CA LEU A 5 5.44 68.92 -38.13
C LEU A 5 5.55 69.15 -36.59
N LEU A 6 6.65 68.81 -35.88
CA LEU A 6 7.60 67.66 -35.94
C LEU A 6 8.67 67.78 -34.79
N PHE A 7 9.37 66.68 -34.46
CA PHE A 7 10.63 66.55 -33.68
C PHE A 7 10.68 67.10 -32.22
N ALA A 8 10.83 66.25 -31.16
CA ALA A 8 12.03 65.57 -30.64
C ALA A 8 12.85 66.45 -29.65
N ALA A 9 13.54 65.97 -28.60
CA ALA A 9 13.85 64.63 -28.06
C ALA A 9 14.10 64.75 -26.52
N ALA A 10 14.55 63.78 -25.70
CA ALA A 10 14.80 62.34 -25.80
C ALA A 10 14.98 61.73 -24.38
N LEU A 11 14.46 60.53 -24.07
CA LEU A 11 15.06 59.62 -23.06
C LEU A 11 14.53 58.17 -23.17
N PRO A 12 15.31 57.19 -23.66
CA PRO A 12 14.92 55.78 -23.67
C PRO A 12 15.47 55.05 -22.44
N ALA A 13 14.69 55.02 -21.35
CA ALA A 13 14.98 54.16 -20.21
C ALA A 13 14.48 52.72 -20.52
N ALA A 14 15.38 51.89 -21.05
CA ALA A 14 15.09 50.49 -21.34
C ALA A 14 14.75 49.72 -20.05
N LEU A 15 13.49 49.31 -19.90
CA LEU A 15 13.07 48.31 -18.92
C LEU A 15 13.64 46.94 -19.34
N PHE A 16 14.91 46.71 -19.01
CA PHE A 16 15.50 45.38 -18.99
C PHE A 16 14.82 44.57 -17.89
N ALA A 17 13.76 43.85 -18.27
CA ALA A 17 13.20 42.78 -17.45
C ALA A 17 14.28 41.69 -17.31
N CYS A 18 15.01 41.72 -16.19
CA CYS A 18 16.00 40.71 -15.88
C CYS A 18 15.28 39.37 -15.70
N GLY A 19 15.55 38.40 -16.59
CA GLY A 19 15.01 37.06 -16.48
C GLY A 19 15.50 36.41 -15.19
N ALA A 20 14.57 36.12 -14.27
CA ALA A 20 14.87 35.38 -13.05
C ALA A 20 15.21 33.92 -13.40
N HIS A 21 16.47 33.66 -13.74
CA HIS A 21 16.99 32.32 -13.97
C HIS A 21 17.11 31.59 -12.63
N ALA A 22 16.06 30.86 -12.25
CA ALA A 22 16.11 29.88 -11.17
C ALA A 22 17.01 28.70 -11.58
N GLN A 23 18.32 28.87 -11.42
CA GLN A 23 19.27 27.79 -11.64
C GLN A 23 19.14 26.76 -10.51
N LEU A 24 18.78 25.52 -10.87
CA LEU A 24 18.84 24.39 -9.93
C LEU A 24 20.31 24.20 -9.50
N ARG A 25 20.62 24.63 -8.28
CA ARG A 25 21.93 24.44 -7.66
C ARG A 25 21.86 23.19 -6.80
N ALA A 26 22.81 22.28 -6.97
CA ALA A 26 22.94 21.15 -6.04
C ALA A 26 23.17 21.70 -4.62
N MET A 27 22.36 21.23 -3.67
CA MET A 27 22.57 21.52 -2.25
C MET A 27 23.89 20.88 -1.81
N SER A 28 24.66 21.58 -0.97
CA SER A 28 25.88 20.99 -0.40
C SER A 28 25.54 19.93 0.64
N ASP A 29 26.51 19.06 0.98
CA ASP A 29 26.33 18.08 2.04
C ASP A 29 26.07 18.75 3.41
N ASP A 30 26.57 19.97 3.62
CA ASP A 30 26.28 20.79 4.80
C ASP A 30 24.83 21.34 4.79
N ASP A 31 24.32 21.77 3.64
CA ASP A 31 22.91 22.18 3.49
C ASP A 31 21.97 20.97 3.66
N LEU A 32 22.36 19.79 3.16
CA LEU A 32 21.65 18.53 3.36
C LEU A 32 21.67 18.11 4.84
N ALA A 33 22.80 18.26 5.53
CA ALA A 33 22.92 17.97 6.97
C ALA A 33 22.12 18.94 7.85
N GLN A 34 21.96 20.20 7.42
CA GLN A 34 21.09 21.19 8.08
C GLN A 34 19.61 20.99 7.74
N THR A 35 19.28 20.35 6.60
CA THR A 35 17.91 20.02 6.21
C THR A 35 17.38 18.82 7.00
N ARG A 36 17.07 19.05 8.29
CA ARG A 36 16.27 18.11 9.08
C ARG A 36 14.80 18.19 8.65
N GLY A 37 14.43 17.34 7.70
CA GLY A 37 13.03 17.06 7.39
C GLY A 37 12.31 16.59 8.67
N GLN A 38 11.43 17.44 9.19
CA GLN A 38 10.59 17.11 10.35
C GLN A 38 9.44 16.20 9.89
N GLY A 39 9.75 14.93 9.62
CA GLY A 39 8.72 13.90 9.44
C GLY A 39 7.92 13.78 10.73
N LEU A 40 6.63 14.12 10.70
CA LEU A 40 5.77 14.09 11.87
C LEU A 40 5.40 12.63 12.19
N ILE A 41 6.08 12.06 13.18
CA ILE A 41 5.70 10.75 13.70
C ILE A 41 4.58 10.94 14.73
N ALA A 42 3.36 10.56 14.36
CA ALA A 42 2.21 10.56 15.25
C ALA A 42 2.19 9.26 16.07
N VAL A 43 2.28 9.38 17.40
CA VAL A 43 2.17 8.24 18.32
C VAL A 43 0.83 8.30 19.05
N SER A 44 0.05 7.23 19.01
CA SER A 44 -1.20 7.10 19.76
C SER A 44 -1.28 5.77 20.50
N ASN A 45 -1.95 5.79 21.65
CA ASN A 45 -2.19 4.59 22.45
C ASN A 45 -3.69 4.35 22.58
N SER A 46 -4.12 3.10 22.50
CA SER A 46 -5.51 2.69 22.68
C SER A 46 -5.59 1.33 23.38
N ARG A 47 -6.79 0.93 23.77
CA ARG A 47 -7.05 -0.37 24.41
C ARG A 47 -8.32 -0.98 23.86
N LEU A 48 -8.30 -2.29 23.59
CA LEU A 48 -9.48 -3.06 23.20
C LEU A 48 -9.44 -4.43 23.89
N GLY A 49 -10.39 -4.64 24.80
CA GLY A 49 -10.40 -5.82 25.68
C GLY A 49 -9.17 -5.88 26.60
N GLU A 50 -8.43 -6.99 26.50
CA GLU A 50 -7.20 -7.25 27.27
C GLU A 50 -5.92 -6.68 26.63
N PHE A 51 -6.01 -6.16 25.40
CA PHE A 51 -4.86 -5.67 24.64
C PHE A 51 -4.73 -4.15 24.69
N ASP A 52 -3.52 -3.67 24.99
CA ASP A 52 -3.09 -2.30 24.81
C ASP A 52 -2.34 -2.19 23.47
N PHE A 53 -2.58 -1.12 22.71
CA PHE A 53 -2.00 -0.88 21.39
C PHE A 53 -1.19 0.42 21.41
N THR A 54 -0.01 0.40 20.80
CA THR A 54 0.79 1.60 20.52
C THR A 54 0.98 1.72 19.01
N ARG A 55 0.31 2.69 18.40
CA ARG A 55 0.43 3.03 16.98
C ARG A 55 1.49 4.12 16.80
N ILE A 56 2.32 3.93 15.79
CA ILE A 56 3.33 4.86 15.30
C ILE A 56 3.02 5.07 13.81
N ALA A 57 2.45 6.22 13.47
CA ALA A 57 2.02 6.59 12.13
C ALA A 57 2.96 7.66 11.55
N LEU A 58 3.22 7.60 10.24
CA LEU A 58 4.25 8.43 9.59
C LEU A 58 3.74 9.77 9.02
N ASP A 59 2.42 10.04 9.11
CA ASP A 59 1.75 11.25 8.62
C ASP A 59 2.18 11.66 7.20
N ALA A 60 2.16 10.67 6.30
CA ALA A 60 2.71 10.79 4.95
C ALA A 60 1.77 10.18 3.90
N ASP A 61 1.67 10.85 2.76
CA ASP A 61 1.11 10.30 1.53
C ASP A 61 2.23 9.69 0.67
N VAL A 62 2.05 8.43 0.29
CA VAL A 62 3.05 7.62 -0.43
C VAL A 62 2.48 7.16 -1.77
N THR A 63 3.12 7.60 -2.85
CA THR A 63 2.88 7.10 -4.20
C THR A 63 3.85 5.96 -4.51
N LEU A 64 3.35 4.73 -4.64
CA LEU A 64 4.17 3.50 -4.74
C LEU A 64 4.00 2.77 -6.07
N SER A 65 5.11 2.46 -6.74
CA SER A 65 5.19 1.43 -7.80
C SER A 65 6.24 0.40 -7.41
N ALA A 66 5.83 -0.82 -7.04
CA ALA A 66 6.73 -1.85 -6.53
C ALA A 66 6.35 -3.26 -7.00
N ASN A 67 7.36 -4.13 -7.10
CA ASN A 67 7.20 -5.56 -7.37
C ASN A 67 7.83 -6.36 -6.22
N LEU A 68 7.02 -7.14 -5.51
CA LEU A 68 7.47 -8.15 -4.56
C LEU A 68 7.19 -9.52 -5.19
N ARG A 69 8.12 -10.46 -5.02
CA ARG A 69 8.06 -11.81 -5.58
C ARG A 69 8.45 -12.82 -4.51
N ASN A 70 7.84 -14.00 -4.56
CA ASN A 70 8.14 -15.11 -3.66
C ASN A 70 8.03 -14.73 -2.18
N LEU A 71 7.01 -13.93 -1.82
CA LEU A 71 6.75 -13.54 -0.44
C LEU A 71 6.21 -14.75 0.34
N ARG A 72 7.05 -15.33 1.21
CA ARG A 72 6.69 -16.47 2.06
C ARG A 72 6.90 -16.10 3.53
N LEU A 73 5.82 -15.96 4.29
CA LEU A 73 5.83 -15.51 5.69
C LEU A 73 5.07 -16.49 6.60
N GLY A 74 5.60 -16.79 7.78
CA GLY A 74 4.95 -17.68 8.76
C GLY A 74 4.94 -19.15 8.32
N ASP A 75 6.09 -19.66 7.90
CA ASP A 75 6.27 -21.10 7.63
C ASP A 75 6.45 -21.88 8.95
N TYR A 76 5.67 -22.95 9.11
CA TYR A 76 5.61 -23.84 10.28
C TYR A 76 4.62 -24.98 9.97
N ARG A 77 4.44 -25.94 10.88
CA ARG A 77 3.49 -27.05 10.72
C ARG A 77 2.09 -26.73 11.28
N TYR A 78 1.05 -26.87 10.46
CA TYR A 78 -0.35 -26.67 10.86
C TYR A 78 -1.20 -27.87 10.45
N ALA A 79 -1.54 -28.73 11.42
CA ALA A 79 -2.03 -30.10 11.18
C ALA A 79 -3.22 -30.21 10.20
N ALA A 80 -4.14 -29.25 10.23
CA ALA A 80 -5.31 -29.24 9.35
C ALA A 80 -4.98 -28.90 7.87
N ARG A 81 -3.82 -28.27 7.61
CA ARG A 81 -3.41 -27.77 6.28
C ARG A 81 -1.89 -27.80 6.06
N GLU A 82 -1.23 -28.88 6.47
CA GLU A 82 0.24 -29.02 6.38
C GLU A 82 0.80 -28.83 4.96
N GLY A 83 0.02 -29.17 3.93
CA GLY A 83 0.40 -29.02 2.53
C GLY A 83 0.25 -27.61 1.94
N LEU A 84 -0.41 -26.67 2.63
CA LEU A 84 -0.71 -25.34 2.09
C LEU A 84 0.40 -24.29 2.37
N GLY A 85 1.58 -24.75 2.79
CA GLY A 85 2.77 -23.90 2.92
C GLY A 85 2.73 -22.97 4.13
N ALA A 86 3.13 -21.72 3.91
CA ALA A 86 3.27 -20.72 4.97
C ALA A 86 1.93 -20.01 5.27
N ASP A 87 1.90 -19.14 6.28
CA ASP A 87 0.74 -18.29 6.55
C ASP A 87 0.43 -17.32 5.41
N ILE A 88 1.45 -16.75 4.77
CA ILE A 88 1.27 -16.01 3.53
C ILE A 88 2.27 -16.58 2.53
N ASP A 89 1.77 -17.14 1.43
CA ASP A 89 2.58 -17.52 0.27
C ASP A 89 2.03 -16.79 -0.97
N MET A 90 2.72 -15.70 -1.35
CA MET A 90 2.40 -14.88 -2.52
C MET A 90 3.59 -14.86 -3.49
N PRO A 91 3.58 -15.70 -4.54
CA PRO A 91 4.55 -15.62 -5.63
C PRO A 91 4.63 -14.23 -6.28
N LEU A 92 3.55 -13.43 -6.21
CA LEU A 92 3.47 -12.12 -6.82
C LEU A 92 2.61 -11.15 -5.99
N LEU A 93 3.20 -10.00 -5.63
CA LEU A 93 2.49 -8.83 -5.10
C LEU A 93 3.05 -7.58 -5.80
N GLN A 94 2.21 -6.84 -6.51
CA GLN A 94 2.63 -5.71 -7.34
C GLN A 94 1.77 -4.48 -7.05
N PHE A 95 2.40 -3.38 -6.63
CA PHE A 95 1.73 -2.10 -6.47
C PHE A 95 1.85 -1.32 -7.78
N GLY A 96 0.72 -1.07 -8.44
CA GLY A 96 0.64 -0.45 -9.77
C GLY A 96 0.77 -1.46 -10.91
N ARG A 97 0.49 -0.99 -12.13
CA ARG A 97 0.60 -1.74 -13.40
C ARG A 97 1.15 -0.87 -14.53
N SER A 98 1.61 -1.46 -15.61
CA SER A 98 2.26 -0.78 -16.75
C SER A 98 1.51 -0.87 -18.06
N ASP A 99 0.39 -1.61 -18.11
CA ASP A 99 -0.50 -1.80 -19.26
C ASP A 99 -1.80 -0.98 -19.17
N GLY A 100 -1.91 -0.10 -18.17
CA GLY A 100 -3.05 0.79 -17.95
C GLY A 100 -2.73 2.26 -18.23
N THR A 101 -3.58 3.15 -17.72
CA THR A 101 -3.35 4.59 -17.73
C THR A 101 -2.21 5.00 -16.79
N ALA A 102 -1.68 6.22 -16.95
CA ALA A 102 -0.68 6.78 -16.04
C ALA A 102 -1.13 6.79 -14.56
N ALA A 103 -2.43 6.95 -14.28
CA ALA A 103 -2.97 6.90 -12.92
C ALA A 103 -2.84 5.50 -12.29
N GLN A 104 -2.92 4.43 -13.08
CA GLN A 104 -2.77 3.04 -12.62
C GLN A 104 -1.30 2.61 -12.48
N ARG A 105 -0.35 3.49 -12.85
CA ARG A 105 1.09 3.23 -12.75
C ARG A 105 1.56 3.01 -11.32
N THR A 106 0.84 3.57 -10.35
CA THR A 106 1.18 3.61 -8.94
C THR A 106 -0.06 3.36 -8.08
N VAL A 107 0.16 3.04 -6.82
CA VAL A 107 -0.86 2.97 -5.77
C VAL A 107 -0.63 4.13 -4.82
N GLN A 108 -1.70 4.78 -4.40
CA GLN A 108 -1.66 5.84 -3.38
C GLN A 108 -1.93 5.20 -2.02
N ILE A 109 -1.06 5.47 -1.05
CA ILE A 109 -1.11 4.97 0.32
C ILE A 109 -1.08 6.19 1.24
N ALA A 110 -2.08 6.34 2.12
CA ALA A 110 -2.12 7.44 3.07
C ALA A 110 -1.86 6.94 4.50
N ASN A 111 -1.07 7.73 5.23
CA ASN A 111 -0.71 7.52 6.63
C ASN A 111 -0.28 6.06 6.96
N PRO A 112 0.84 5.58 6.42
CA PRO A 112 1.37 4.27 6.79
C PRO A 112 1.78 4.24 8.27
N TYR A 113 1.50 3.12 8.93
CA TYR A 113 1.71 2.95 10.36
C TYR A 113 2.27 1.57 10.73
N PHE A 114 2.94 1.53 11.87
CA PHE A 114 3.21 0.33 12.65
C PHE A 114 2.38 0.39 13.93
N GLU A 115 1.85 -0.72 14.40
CA GLU A 115 1.05 -0.78 15.63
C GLU A 115 1.44 -2.02 16.43
N PHE A 116 2.03 -1.79 17.61
CA PHE A 116 2.46 -2.84 18.53
C PHE A 116 1.32 -3.24 19.45
N VAL A 117 1.20 -4.54 19.73
CA VAL A 117 0.16 -5.10 20.59
C VAL A 117 0.80 -5.67 21.84
N TYR A 118 0.29 -5.27 23.00
CA TYR A 118 0.71 -5.71 24.32
C TYR A 118 -0.47 -6.27 25.10
N ARG A 119 -0.24 -7.25 25.97
CA ARG A 119 -1.22 -7.69 26.98
C ARG A 119 -0.75 -7.26 28.36
N ALA A 120 -1.67 -6.70 29.15
CA ALA A 120 -1.42 -6.40 30.56
C ALA A 120 -1.33 -7.71 31.36
N THR A 121 -0.30 -7.84 32.19
CA THR A 121 -0.01 -9.03 33.01
C THR A 121 -0.80 -9.07 34.32
N GLY A 122 -1.63 -8.06 34.59
CA GLY A 122 -2.43 -7.92 35.82
C GLY A 122 -1.68 -7.30 37.01
N ASP A 123 -0.37 -7.12 36.90
CA ASP A 123 0.49 -6.52 37.92
C ASP A 123 1.26 -5.32 37.34
N ALA A 124 1.29 -4.21 38.07
CA ALA A 124 1.99 -2.99 37.67
C ALA A 124 3.52 -3.10 37.78
N ALA A 125 4.05 -4.06 38.54
CA ALA A 125 5.48 -4.33 38.64
C ALA A 125 5.99 -5.30 37.55
N THR A 126 5.11 -6.04 36.89
CA THR A 126 5.47 -7.02 35.85
C THR A 126 5.44 -6.38 34.45
N PRO A 127 6.49 -6.50 33.62
CA PRO A 127 6.49 -5.99 32.25
C PRO A 127 5.32 -6.54 31.41
N ARG A 128 4.71 -5.66 30.59
CA ARG A 128 3.63 -6.07 29.67
C ARG A 128 4.13 -7.12 28.68
N GLU A 129 3.31 -8.12 28.39
CA GLU A 129 3.66 -9.12 27.38
C GLU A 129 3.56 -8.50 25.98
N VAL A 130 4.65 -8.55 25.20
CA VAL A 130 4.59 -8.23 23.76
C VAL A 130 3.86 -9.36 23.04
N ILE A 131 2.67 -9.08 22.51
CA ILE A 131 1.84 -10.05 21.78
C ILE A 131 2.21 -10.08 20.30
N GLY A 132 2.60 -8.94 19.73
CA GLY A 132 2.98 -8.85 18.33
C GLY A 132 2.91 -7.43 17.79
N MET A 133 2.77 -7.31 16.47
CA MET A 133 2.60 -6.03 15.79
C MET A 133 1.82 -6.19 14.49
N ARG A 134 1.31 -5.07 13.95
CA ARG A 134 0.86 -4.97 12.56
C ARG A 134 1.50 -3.77 11.84
N VAL A 135 1.63 -3.90 10.53
CA VAL A 135 1.91 -2.80 9.61
C VAL A 135 0.68 -2.60 8.73
N GLY A 136 0.29 -1.35 8.48
CA GLY A 136 -0.91 -1.03 7.71
C GLY A 136 -0.95 0.40 7.24
N PHE A 137 -2.04 0.75 6.56
CA PHE A 137 -2.28 2.09 6.01
C PHE A 137 -3.69 2.53 6.43
N ASP A 138 -3.92 3.81 6.71
CA ASP A 138 -5.28 4.31 6.96
C ASP A 138 -6.11 4.35 5.67
N ALA A 139 -5.46 4.49 4.51
CA ALA A 139 -6.08 4.34 3.20
C ALA A 139 -5.13 3.82 2.13
N ILE A 140 -5.66 3.05 1.19
CA ILE A 140 -4.98 2.57 -0.02
C ILE A 140 -5.94 2.66 -1.23
N SER A 141 -5.43 3.17 -2.36
CA SER A 141 -6.18 3.32 -3.61
C SER A 141 -5.30 3.03 -4.83
N GLY A 142 -5.78 2.17 -5.73
CA GLY A 142 -5.09 1.83 -6.98
C GLY A 142 -5.14 0.34 -7.33
N ASP A 143 -4.43 -0.02 -8.40
CA ASP A 143 -4.38 -1.39 -8.92
C ASP A 143 -3.23 -2.17 -8.26
N VAL A 144 -3.54 -3.32 -7.65
CA VAL A 144 -2.57 -4.23 -7.03
C VAL A 144 -2.64 -5.62 -7.69
N GLY A 145 -1.58 -6.00 -8.41
CA GLY A 145 -1.43 -7.33 -8.99
C GLY A 145 -1.12 -8.37 -7.91
N LEU A 146 -1.80 -9.53 -7.96
CA LEU A 146 -1.69 -10.58 -6.95
C LEU A 146 -1.60 -11.96 -7.59
N ARG A 147 -0.76 -12.82 -7.01
CA ARG A 147 -0.90 -14.28 -7.07
C ARG A 147 -0.62 -14.83 -5.69
N ILE A 148 -1.53 -15.65 -5.19
CA ILE A 148 -1.57 -16.13 -3.82
C ILE A 148 -1.76 -17.65 -3.87
N ASN A 149 -0.83 -18.39 -3.30
CA ASN A 149 -0.94 -19.85 -3.12
C ASN A 149 -1.73 -20.16 -1.85
N SER A 150 -1.46 -19.41 -0.77
CA SER A 150 -2.18 -19.52 0.49
C SER A 150 -2.17 -18.22 1.29
N LEU A 151 -3.25 -18.03 2.07
CA LEU A 151 -3.52 -16.84 2.86
C LEU A 151 -4.07 -17.21 4.24
N SER A 152 -3.36 -16.81 5.27
CA SER A 152 -3.87 -16.62 6.62
C SER A 152 -4.41 -15.21 6.72
N GLY A 153 -5.73 -15.06 6.62
CA GLY A 153 -6.30 -13.74 6.54
C GLY A 153 -7.81 -13.62 6.41
N SER A 154 -8.24 -12.39 6.59
CA SER A 154 -9.58 -11.87 6.39
C SER A 154 -9.59 -11.07 5.09
N MET A 155 -9.99 -11.72 3.99
CA MET A 155 -9.98 -11.10 2.66
C MET A 155 -11.33 -11.30 1.98
N ARG A 156 -11.86 -10.24 1.36
CA ARG A 156 -13.05 -10.29 0.52
C ARG A 156 -12.84 -9.49 -0.76
N VAL A 157 -13.09 -10.09 -1.91
CA VAL A 157 -13.01 -9.44 -3.23
C VAL A 157 -14.29 -9.72 -4.00
N THR A 158 -14.91 -8.67 -4.56
CA THR A 158 -16.00 -8.82 -5.53
C THR A 158 -15.44 -8.86 -6.95
N GLY A 159 -16.05 -9.63 -7.85
CA GLY A 159 -15.68 -9.66 -9.26
C GLY A 159 -16.87 -10.03 -10.13
N SER A 160 -16.62 -10.16 -11.43
CA SER A 160 -17.60 -10.64 -12.40
C SER A 160 -17.01 -11.78 -13.23
N ALA A 161 -17.86 -12.74 -13.56
CA ALA A 161 -17.58 -13.74 -14.58
C ALA A 161 -17.77 -13.14 -15.99
N ALA A 162 -17.38 -13.91 -17.03
CA ALA A 162 -17.48 -13.48 -18.42
C ALA A 162 -18.93 -13.30 -18.91
N ASP A 163 -19.91 -13.93 -18.25
CA ASP A 163 -21.34 -13.77 -18.49
C ASP A 163 -21.96 -12.59 -17.72
N GLY A 164 -21.15 -11.83 -16.96
CA GLY A 164 -21.59 -10.72 -16.13
C GLY A 164 -22.12 -11.12 -14.74
N SER A 165 -22.20 -12.41 -14.42
CA SER A 165 -22.62 -12.87 -13.09
C SER A 165 -21.62 -12.44 -12.00
N ALA A 166 -22.13 -12.13 -10.81
CA ALA A 166 -21.31 -11.68 -9.69
C ALA A 166 -20.53 -12.87 -9.09
N LEU A 167 -19.21 -12.69 -8.95
CA LEU A 167 -18.34 -13.60 -8.23
C LEU A 167 -17.86 -12.94 -6.93
N VAL A 168 -17.65 -13.76 -5.89
CA VAL A 168 -17.07 -13.31 -4.63
C VAL A 168 -16.00 -14.29 -4.20
N LEU A 169 -14.85 -13.75 -3.82
CA LEU A 169 -13.83 -14.42 -3.02
C LEU A 169 -14.03 -13.93 -1.59
N ASP A 170 -14.20 -14.81 -0.61
CA ASP A 170 -14.35 -14.40 0.79
C ASP A 170 -13.77 -15.47 1.73
N SER A 171 -12.72 -15.12 2.48
CA SER A 171 -12.08 -16.06 3.41
C SER A 171 -12.96 -16.48 4.59
N ARG A 172 -14.12 -15.84 4.82
CA ARG A 172 -15.11 -16.30 5.82
C ARG A 172 -15.91 -17.52 5.36
N THR A 173 -15.82 -17.92 4.09
CA THR A 173 -16.38 -19.22 3.66
C THR A 173 -15.46 -20.39 4.01
N ASP A 174 -14.26 -20.12 4.54
CA ASP A 174 -13.35 -21.14 5.05
C ASP A 174 -13.81 -21.69 6.41
N PRO A 175 -14.07 -23.00 6.55
CA PRO A 175 -14.41 -23.62 7.84
C PRO A 175 -13.33 -23.47 8.93
N LEU A 176 -12.07 -23.21 8.55
CA LEU A 176 -10.97 -22.95 9.48
C LEU A 176 -10.76 -21.44 9.76
N GLY A 177 -11.74 -20.61 9.41
CA GLY A 177 -11.78 -19.20 9.76
C GLY A 177 -10.67 -18.38 9.11
N GLY A 178 -10.24 -18.73 7.89
CA GLY A 178 -9.27 -18.01 7.08
C GLY A 178 -7.81 -18.39 7.33
N LYS A 179 -7.50 -19.48 8.04
CA LYS A 179 -6.13 -19.84 8.44
C LYS A 179 -5.44 -20.73 7.38
N ARG A 180 -4.37 -20.22 6.73
CA ARG A 180 -3.66 -20.90 5.62
C ARG A 180 -4.59 -21.36 4.49
N TRP A 181 -5.59 -20.55 4.18
CA TRP A 181 -6.61 -20.85 3.19
C TRP A 181 -6.04 -20.76 1.77
N ASP A 182 -6.31 -21.77 0.95
CA ASP A 182 -5.88 -21.90 -0.45
C ASP A 182 -6.79 -21.16 -1.45
N GLY A 183 -7.89 -20.56 -0.97
CA GLY A 183 -8.83 -19.88 -1.86
C GLY A 183 -9.72 -20.82 -2.65
N ALA A 184 -9.73 -22.13 -2.36
CA ALA A 184 -10.58 -23.08 -3.04
C ALA A 184 -12.06 -22.86 -2.67
N CYS A 185 -12.94 -22.96 -3.67
CA CYS A 185 -14.38 -22.82 -3.50
C CYS A 185 -15.12 -23.55 -4.64
N THR A 186 -16.36 -23.97 -4.40
CA THR A 186 -17.22 -24.55 -5.43
C THR A 186 -18.05 -23.43 -6.08
N ALA A 187 -18.09 -23.40 -7.42
CA ALA A 187 -18.78 -22.36 -8.17
C ALA A 187 -20.28 -22.25 -7.83
N PRO A 188 -20.90 -21.06 -7.88
CA PRO A 188 -20.34 -19.78 -8.34
C PRO A 188 -19.55 -19.02 -7.26
N CYS A 189 -18.26 -18.79 -7.49
CA CYS A 189 -17.35 -18.10 -6.58
C CYS A 189 -16.08 -17.63 -7.33
N LEU A 190 -15.29 -16.77 -6.71
CA LEU A 190 -13.94 -16.42 -7.19
C LEU A 190 -12.90 -17.10 -6.28
N SER A 191 -12.06 -17.95 -6.85
CA SER A 191 -10.94 -18.59 -6.13
C SER A 191 -9.66 -17.74 -6.16
N LEU A 192 -8.72 -17.99 -5.23
CA LEU A 192 -7.41 -17.30 -5.27
C LEU A 192 -6.63 -17.61 -6.56
N ALA A 193 -6.77 -18.82 -7.11
CA ALA A 193 -6.16 -19.19 -8.40
C ALA A 193 -6.72 -18.39 -9.60
N GLN A 194 -7.95 -17.89 -9.51
CA GLN A 194 -8.58 -17.03 -10.51
C GLN A 194 -8.31 -15.54 -10.28
N LEU A 195 -7.94 -15.13 -9.06
CA LEU A 195 -7.63 -13.73 -8.75
C LEU A 195 -6.26 -13.34 -9.31
N GLY A 196 -6.22 -12.51 -10.35
CA GLY A 196 -4.96 -11.92 -10.84
C GLY A 196 -4.58 -10.60 -10.14
N GLY A 197 -5.49 -10.01 -9.37
CA GLY A 197 -5.24 -8.74 -8.70
C GLY A 197 -6.52 -8.04 -8.27
N VAL A 198 -6.37 -7.03 -7.43
CA VAL A 198 -7.47 -6.22 -6.88
C VAL A 198 -7.27 -4.74 -7.17
N ARG A 199 -8.36 -4.05 -7.43
CA ARG A 199 -8.45 -2.61 -7.29
C ARG A 199 -8.84 -2.32 -5.85
N ALA A 200 -8.00 -1.54 -5.19
CA ALA A 200 -8.25 -1.02 -3.86
C ALA A 200 -8.99 0.31 -3.96
N GLY A 201 -10.10 0.44 -3.23
CA GLY A 201 -10.97 1.61 -3.29
C GLY A 201 -11.93 1.58 -4.48
N ASP A 202 -12.89 2.51 -4.44
CA ASP A 202 -13.94 2.69 -5.44
C ASP A 202 -14.32 4.17 -5.59
N ALA A 203 -15.42 4.46 -6.29
CA ALA A 203 -15.93 5.82 -6.48
C ALA A 203 -16.34 6.54 -5.16
N THR A 204 -16.50 5.80 -4.06
CA THR A 204 -16.78 6.34 -2.71
C THR A 204 -15.51 6.54 -1.89
N GLY A 205 -14.32 6.35 -2.48
CA GLY A 205 -13.02 6.61 -1.86
C GLY A 205 -12.16 5.36 -1.65
N PRO A 206 -11.00 5.50 -0.99
CA PRO A 206 -10.02 4.42 -0.82
C PRO A 206 -10.53 3.27 0.06
N SER A 207 -9.86 2.13 -0.05
CA SER A 207 -9.90 1.00 0.88
C SER A 207 -9.19 1.39 2.18
N ARG A 208 -9.78 1.14 3.35
CA ARG A 208 -9.27 1.62 4.66
C ARG A 208 -8.81 0.54 5.64
N ASP A 209 -8.89 -0.74 5.27
CA ASP A 209 -8.68 -1.85 6.20
C ASP A 209 -7.47 -2.75 5.89
N PHE A 210 -6.57 -2.32 4.99
CA PHE A 210 -5.35 -3.07 4.70
C PHE A 210 -4.34 -3.04 5.86
N TRP A 211 -4.02 -4.22 6.38
CA TRP A 211 -2.86 -4.42 7.26
C TRP A 211 -2.41 -5.88 7.28
N VAL A 212 -1.15 -6.09 7.66
CA VAL A 212 -0.55 -7.41 7.92
C VAL A 212 0.03 -7.42 9.33
N SER A 213 -0.29 -8.44 10.12
CA SER A 213 0.16 -8.61 11.50
C SER A 213 1.01 -9.86 11.70
N LEU A 214 1.87 -9.83 12.71
CA LEU A 214 2.63 -10.97 13.24
C LEU A 214 2.33 -11.08 14.73
N LEU A 215 1.69 -12.16 15.17
CA LEU A 215 1.05 -12.29 16.48
C LEU A 215 1.38 -13.63 17.16
N LYS A 216 1.53 -13.63 18.48
CA LYS A 216 1.63 -14.85 19.31
C LYS A 216 0.29 -15.52 19.57
N THR A 217 -0.79 -14.75 19.57
CA THR A 217 -2.15 -15.20 19.95
C THR A 217 -3.21 -14.45 19.15
N GLY A 218 -4.48 -14.79 19.34
CA GLY A 218 -5.58 -14.11 18.67
C GLY A 218 -5.76 -12.66 19.15
N VAL A 219 -5.89 -11.70 18.24
CA VAL A 219 -6.06 -10.28 18.57
C VAL A 219 -7.26 -9.69 17.81
N GLN A 220 -8.19 -9.10 18.56
CA GLN A 220 -9.20 -8.22 17.98
C GLN A 220 -8.60 -6.82 17.80
N PHE A 221 -8.45 -6.38 16.56
CA PHE A 221 -8.08 -5.00 16.26
C PHE A 221 -9.31 -4.09 16.24
N ALA A 222 -9.10 -2.78 16.47
CA ALA A 222 -10.13 -1.77 16.35
C ALA A 222 -10.62 -1.61 14.89
N ALA A 223 -11.83 -1.08 14.73
CA ALA A 223 -12.40 -0.74 13.43
C ALA A 223 -11.54 0.31 12.69
N PRO A 224 -11.39 0.22 11.37
CA PRO A 224 -10.67 1.24 10.59
C PRO A 224 -11.42 2.57 10.60
N SER A 225 -10.66 3.66 10.46
CA SER A 225 -11.14 5.04 10.55
C SER A 225 -12.36 5.31 9.65
N GLY A 226 -13.39 5.95 10.21
CA GLY A 226 -14.66 6.18 9.52
C GLY A 226 -15.52 4.93 9.31
N THR A 227 -15.34 3.89 10.14
CA THR A 227 -16.26 2.75 10.25
C THR A 227 -16.46 2.36 11.71
N THR A 228 -17.55 1.64 12.00
CA THR A 228 -17.79 0.98 13.29
C THR A 228 -17.65 -0.54 13.23
N GLN A 229 -17.45 -1.10 12.03
CA GLN A 229 -17.33 -2.54 11.83
C GLN A 229 -15.93 -2.99 12.23
N LEU A 230 -15.85 -3.83 13.26
CA LEU A 230 -14.60 -4.49 13.63
C LEU A 230 -14.13 -5.44 12.50
N PRO A 231 -12.81 -5.52 12.22
CA PRO A 231 -12.26 -6.59 11.40
C PRO A 231 -12.43 -7.95 12.09
N ASP A 232 -12.28 -9.04 11.34
CA ASP A 232 -12.24 -10.38 11.94
C ASP A 232 -11.04 -10.50 12.90
N VAL A 233 -11.18 -11.32 13.96
CA VAL A 233 -10.11 -11.58 14.92
C VAL A 233 -8.88 -12.13 14.18
N ALA A 234 -7.77 -11.41 14.25
CA ALA A 234 -6.51 -11.86 13.69
C ALA A 234 -6.01 -13.08 14.46
N GLN A 235 -5.70 -14.18 13.76
CA GLN A 235 -5.18 -15.37 14.41
C GLN A 235 -3.67 -15.27 14.69
N ALA A 236 -3.16 -16.14 15.57
CA ALA A 236 -1.73 -16.28 15.82
C ALA A 236 -0.95 -16.64 14.53
N GLY A 237 0.33 -16.27 14.47
CA GLY A 237 1.16 -16.36 13.27
C GLY A 237 1.14 -15.06 12.46
N VAL A 238 1.23 -15.16 11.14
CA VAL A 238 1.07 -14.04 10.22
C VAL A 238 -0.39 -13.97 9.77
N TRP A 239 -0.96 -12.77 9.74
CA TRP A 239 -2.37 -12.56 9.37
C TRP A 239 -2.55 -11.29 8.55
N LEU A 240 -3.22 -11.39 7.41
CA LEU A 240 -3.58 -10.25 6.55
C LEU A 240 -5.06 -9.92 6.71
N ASN A 241 -5.42 -8.65 6.78
CA ASN A 241 -6.80 -8.20 6.59
C ASN A 241 -6.88 -7.24 5.40
N TRP A 242 -7.85 -7.47 4.52
CA TRP A 242 -8.20 -6.58 3.42
C TRP A 242 -9.59 -6.92 2.86
N ARG A 243 -10.62 -6.19 3.27
CA ARG A 243 -12.03 -6.42 2.87
C ARG A 243 -12.75 -5.17 2.38
N ASP A 244 -12.31 -3.99 2.78
CA ASP A 244 -12.95 -2.71 2.41
C ASP A 244 -12.64 -2.43 0.95
N LYS A 245 -13.69 -2.38 0.11
CA LYS A 245 -13.62 -1.92 -1.29
C LYS A 245 -12.53 -2.59 -2.12
N LEU A 246 -12.61 -3.92 -2.22
CA LEU A 246 -11.80 -4.70 -3.17
C LEU A 246 -12.64 -5.24 -4.32
N ALA A 247 -12.28 -4.83 -5.53
CA ALA A 247 -12.82 -5.39 -6.77
C ALA A 247 -11.73 -6.12 -7.56
N ALA A 248 -12.00 -7.29 -8.13
CA ALA A 248 -11.05 -8.03 -8.94
C ALA A 248 -10.71 -7.26 -10.22
N ILE A 249 -9.42 -7.12 -10.54
CA ILE A 249 -8.94 -6.59 -11.82
C ILE A 249 -9.13 -7.64 -12.93
N SER A 250 -8.95 -8.91 -12.58
CA SER A 250 -9.09 -10.06 -13.47
C SER A 250 -9.51 -11.30 -12.67
N THR A 251 -10.35 -12.13 -13.29
CA THR A 251 -10.92 -13.37 -12.73
C THR A 251 -10.41 -14.62 -13.47
N ASN A 252 -9.24 -14.51 -14.11
CA ASN A 252 -8.60 -15.52 -14.97
C ASN A 252 -7.16 -15.89 -14.54
N GLY A 253 -6.75 -15.58 -13.30
CA GLY A 253 -5.43 -15.86 -12.73
C GLY A 253 -4.26 -15.04 -13.32
N THR A 254 -4.55 -14.12 -14.25
CA THR A 254 -3.53 -13.32 -14.93
C THR A 254 -3.40 -11.96 -14.26
N ALA A 255 -2.29 -11.77 -13.53
CA ALA A 255 -1.93 -10.49 -12.97
C ALA A 255 -1.46 -9.51 -14.06
N PRO A 256 -1.83 -8.22 -13.96
CA PRO A 256 -1.36 -7.22 -14.91
C PRO A 256 0.16 -7.03 -14.76
N PRO A 257 0.89 -6.75 -15.86
CA PRO A 257 2.32 -6.46 -15.77
C PRO A 257 2.56 -5.18 -14.97
N ASN A 258 3.62 -5.17 -14.16
CA ASN A 258 4.16 -3.97 -13.53
C ASN A 258 5.64 -3.87 -13.87
N LEU A 259 5.94 -3.52 -15.12
CA LEU A 259 7.32 -3.34 -15.58
C LEU A 259 7.99 -2.19 -14.80
N ALA A 260 9.33 -2.12 -14.80
CA ALA A 260 10.00 -0.90 -14.34
C ALA A 260 9.63 0.28 -15.27
N PRO A 261 9.67 1.54 -14.80
CA PRO A 261 9.69 2.67 -15.72
C PRO A 261 10.83 2.49 -16.71
N ASN A 262 10.59 2.72 -18.01
CA ASN A 262 11.67 2.78 -18.99
C ASN A 262 12.56 3.99 -18.63
N LEU A 263 13.62 3.75 -17.86
CA LEU A 263 14.70 4.71 -17.73
C LEU A 263 15.27 4.92 -19.15
N PRO A 264 15.35 6.17 -19.66
CA PRO A 264 16.12 6.40 -20.87
C PRO A 264 17.55 5.89 -20.62
N PRO A 265 18.22 5.29 -21.63
CA PRO A 265 19.59 4.85 -21.46
C PRO A 265 20.41 6.03 -20.94
N ALA A 266 21.15 5.81 -19.85
CA ALA A 266 21.95 6.85 -19.22
C ALA A 266 22.81 7.49 -20.32
N ALA A 267 22.66 8.80 -20.51
CA ALA A 267 23.40 9.53 -21.52
C ALA A 267 24.89 9.32 -21.24
N ALA A 268 25.55 8.53 -22.10
CA ALA A 268 26.95 8.24 -21.95
C ALA A 268 27.69 9.57 -22.06
N LEU A 269 28.21 10.05 -20.92
CA LEU A 269 29.03 11.25 -20.88
C LEU A 269 30.35 10.92 -21.59
N THR A 270 30.36 11.10 -22.92
CA THR A 270 31.56 11.07 -23.72
C THR A 270 32.42 12.26 -23.33
N LEU A 271 33.26 12.04 -22.31
CA LEU A 271 34.39 12.89 -21.99
C LEU A 271 35.32 12.89 -23.20
N GLY A 272 35.09 13.83 -24.11
CA GLY A 272 35.89 14.07 -25.29
C GLY A 272 37.27 14.55 -24.90
N GLY A 273 38.17 13.61 -24.61
CA GLY A 273 39.58 13.86 -24.39
C GLY A 273 40.19 14.46 -25.65
N LYS A 274 40.37 15.77 -25.66
CA LYS A 274 41.32 16.44 -26.55
C LYS A 274 42.68 16.40 -25.86
N HIS A 275 43.55 15.52 -26.35
CA HIS A 275 45.00 15.73 -26.32
C HIS A 275 45.41 16.41 -27.62
#